data_AF-A0A946DNR8-F1
#
_entry.id   AF-A0A946DNR8-F1
#
_cell.length_a   1.000
_cell.length_b   1.000
_cell.length_c   1.000
_cell.angle_alpha   90.00
_cell.angle_beta   90.00
_cell.angle_gamma   90.00
#
_symmetry.space_group_name_H-M   'P 1'
#
loop_
_entity.id
_entity.type
_entity.pdbx_description
1 polymer ?
#
loop_
_entity_poly.entity_id
_entity_poly.type
_entity_poly.pdbx_seq_one_letter_code
_entity_poly.pdbx_strand_id
1 'polypeptide(L)'
;MKFHEATLDNGLTIVAELNPQAHSLAAGYFVRTGSRDETSGVSGVSHFLEHMAFKGNEKYSADDVNRIFDEIGARYNASTSEEVTLYYAAVLPEYIEQTIELLSTLIRPTLRQDDFDMEKKVILEEISMYEDQPGFSAYEKSMSAHFADHPLGQSILGSAASIGALTSEQMSQYHAEHYQAGNITLAVAGNADWDELRRLTDKYCAAWPAGKWNRPTTEAQPTGSTNYVTRESNQQQHMMQLSPAPAAADSLRFAAELLSVIVGDDSGSRLYWELVDPGLVEAAELGYNEYDGSGTYLTYLSCDPESAAENIERIAAIYDDVNKNGVTDVEVEQSRNKVASRVVLRSERPMGRLSSLGSNWVYRQEHQTVEDDLKILESLSAKSIRELLEAYPLGQMTTVGIGPLEAPAASA
;
A
#
# COMPACT_ATOMS: atom_id res chain seq x y z
N MET A 1 12.67 22.55 3.78
CA MET A 1 12.36 21.99 2.45
C MET A 1 11.52 23.00 1.70
N LYS A 2 11.66 23.11 0.38
CA LYS A 2 10.83 23.98 -0.45
C LYS A 2 10.01 23.11 -1.40
N PHE A 3 8.70 23.32 -1.40
CA PHE A 3 7.79 22.64 -2.31
C PHE A 3 7.81 23.30 -3.70
N HIS A 4 7.77 22.47 -4.73
CA HIS A 4 7.68 22.84 -6.12
C HIS A 4 6.70 21.94 -6.85
N GLU A 5 6.00 22.51 -7.83
CA GLU A 5 5.02 21.81 -8.65
C GLU A 5 5.09 22.32 -10.09
N ALA A 6 4.95 21.40 -11.05
CA ALA A 6 4.71 21.71 -12.45
C ALA A 6 3.90 20.60 -13.11
N THR A 7 3.28 20.92 -14.25
CA THR A 7 2.69 19.92 -15.15
C THR A 7 3.26 20.15 -16.55
N LEU A 8 3.73 19.09 -17.20
CA LEU A 8 4.19 19.14 -18.60
C LEU A 8 3.00 19.20 -19.56
N ASP A 9 3.24 19.59 -20.81
CA ASP A 9 2.20 19.72 -21.84
C ASP A 9 1.46 18.40 -22.11
N ASN A 10 2.10 17.25 -21.91
CA ASN A 10 1.49 15.93 -22.06
C ASN A 10 0.66 15.48 -20.83
N GLY A 11 0.63 16.29 -19.77
CA GLY A 11 -0.14 16.04 -18.55
C GLY A 11 0.64 15.44 -17.39
N LEU A 12 1.91 15.08 -17.55
CA LEU A 12 2.74 14.55 -16.46
C LEU A 12 2.90 15.60 -15.34
N THR A 13 2.51 15.24 -14.13
CA THR A 13 2.69 16.10 -12.95
C THR A 13 4.04 15.82 -12.29
N ILE A 14 4.74 16.90 -11.92
CA ILE A 14 6.01 16.89 -11.21
C ILE A 14 5.80 17.59 -9.88
N VAL A 15 6.05 16.90 -8.78
CA VAL A 15 6.04 17.47 -7.42
C VAL A 15 7.38 17.25 -6.76
N ALA A 16 7.90 18.25 -6.05
CA ALA A 16 9.18 18.13 -5.40
C ALA A 16 9.28 18.84 -4.05
N GLU A 17 9.92 18.19 -3.07
CA GLU A 17 10.36 18.78 -1.81
C GLU A 17 11.88 18.90 -1.79
N LEU A 18 12.39 20.06 -2.19
CA LEU A 18 13.82 20.27 -2.38
C LEU A 18 14.49 20.81 -1.11
N ASN A 19 15.63 20.22 -0.77
CA ASN A 19 16.47 20.61 0.35
C ASN A 19 17.95 20.66 -0.07
N PRO A 20 18.52 21.85 -0.31
CA PRO A 20 19.93 22.00 -0.65
C PRO A 20 20.91 21.49 0.43
N GLN A 21 20.44 21.31 1.67
CA GLN A 21 21.26 20.77 2.76
C GLN A 21 21.26 19.24 2.82
N ALA A 22 20.41 18.56 2.05
CA ALA A 22 20.46 17.11 1.97
C ALA A 22 21.68 16.64 1.18
N HIS A 23 22.18 15.44 1.50
CA HIS A 23 23.31 14.82 0.80
C HIS A 23 22.88 13.70 -0.15
N SER A 24 21.58 13.51 -0.32
CA SER A 24 20.99 12.57 -1.24
C SER A 24 19.66 13.11 -1.78
N LEU A 25 19.15 12.45 -2.81
CA LEU A 25 17.80 12.65 -3.32
C LEU A 25 17.10 11.30 -3.46
N ALA A 26 15.78 11.33 -3.48
CA ALA A 26 14.93 10.21 -3.85
C ALA A 26 13.94 10.69 -4.91
N ALA A 27 13.77 9.91 -5.97
CA ALA A 27 12.83 10.18 -7.05
C ALA A 27 11.99 8.94 -7.32
N GLY A 28 10.73 9.12 -7.70
CA GLY A 28 9.87 8.00 -8.07
C GLY A 28 8.70 8.41 -8.95
N TYR A 29 8.34 7.51 -9.85
CA TYR A 29 7.12 7.61 -10.66
C TYR A 29 6.01 6.80 -9.98
N PHE A 30 4.97 7.52 -9.58
CA PHE A 30 3.75 6.97 -9.03
C PHE A 30 2.73 6.88 -10.15
N VAL A 31 2.45 5.66 -10.61
CA VAL A 31 1.40 5.39 -11.58
C VAL A 31 0.13 5.09 -10.79
N ARG A 32 -0.93 5.88 -10.99
CA ARG A 32 -2.22 5.68 -10.32
C ARG A 32 -2.98 4.54 -11.02
N THR A 33 -2.44 3.33 -10.85
CA THR A 33 -2.98 2.07 -11.34
C THR A 33 -2.51 0.93 -10.44
N GLY A 34 -3.36 -0.05 -10.21
CA GLY A 34 -3.07 -1.27 -9.45
C GLY A 34 -4.13 -2.33 -9.72
N SER A 35 -4.22 -3.35 -8.85
CA SER A 35 -5.15 -4.47 -9.06
C SER A 35 -6.62 -4.05 -9.19
N ARG A 36 -7.02 -2.94 -8.56
CA ARG A 36 -8.40 -2.45 -8.63
C ARG A 36 -8.79 -1.87 -10.00
N ASP A 37 -7.81 -1.53 -10.82
CA ASP A 37 -8.04 -0.97 -12.16
C ASP A 37 -8.06 -2.07 -13.25
N GLU A 38 -7.86 -3.32 -12.86
CA GLU A 38 -7.82 -4.45 -13.75
C GLU A 38 -9.22 -4.97 -14.09
N THR A 39 -9.32 -5.62 -15.26
CA THR A 39 -10.48 -6.45 -15.56
C THR A 39 -10.19 -7.90 -15.16
N SER A 40 -11.24 -8.68 -14.89
CA SER A 40 -11.09 -10.10 -14.55
C SER A 40 -10.31 -10.92 -15.58
N GLY A 41 -10.28 -10.49 -16.84
CA GLY A 41 -9.53 -11.14 -17.92
C GLY A 41 -8.01 -10.89 -17.88
N VAL A 42 -7.55 -9.93 -17.10
CA VAL A 42 -6.12 -9.57 -16.96
C VAL A 42 -5.68 -9.44 -15.49
N SER A 43 -6.41 -10.07 -14.57
CA SER A 43 -6.09 -9.99 -13.14
C SER A 43 -4.64 -10.44 -12.85
N GLY A 44 -3.89 -9.61 -12.12
CA GLY A 44 -2.46 -9.71 -11.83
C GLY A 44 -1.54 -8.98 -12.81
N VAL A 45 -2.08 -8.30 -13.83
CA VAL A 45 -1.29 -7.64 -14.88
C VAL A 45 -0.47 -6.46 -14.35
N SER A 46 -0.93 -5.71 -13.35
CA SER A 46 -0.18 -4.56 -12.80
C SER A 46 1.12 -5.00 -12.16
N HIS A 47 1.05 -6.01 -11.29
CA HIS A 47 2.21 -6.60 -10.62
C HIS A 47 3.14 -7.27 -11.63
N PHE A 48 2.58 -8.02 -12.57
CA PHE A 48 3.42 -8.65 -13.60
C PHE A 48 4.09 -7.61 -14.52
N LEU A 49 3.40 -6.50 -14.85
CA LEU A 49 3.99 -5.39 -15.60
C LEU A 49 5.12 -4.69 -14.81
N GLU A 50 5.01 -4.61 -13.49
CA GLU A 50 6.10 -4.16 -12.62
C GLU A 50 7.37 -4.98 -12.82
N HIS A 51 7.27 -6.31 -12.78
CA HIS A 51 8.41 -7.20 -13.05
C HIS A 51 8.96 -7.01 -14.47
N MET A 52 8.06 -6.90 -15.45
CA MET A 52 8.44 -6.70 -16.84
C MET A 52 9.13 -5.36 -17.08
N ALA A 53 8.87 -4.33 -16.27
CA ALA A 53 9.59 -3.06 -16.32
C ALA A 53 11.10 -3.26 -16.10
N PHE A 54 11.49 -4.14 -15.18
CA PHE A 54 12.89 -4.48 -14.89
C PHE A 54 13.56 -5.38 -15.92
N LYS A 55 12.80 -5.95 -16.86
CA LYS A 55 13.40 -6.62 -18.03
C LYS A 55 13.96 -5.61 -19.03
N GLY A 56 13.63 -4.33 -18.88
CA GLY A 56 14.18 -3.24 -19.65
C GLY A 56 13.49 -3.06 -21.00
N ASN A 57 14.18 -2.41 -21.91
CA ASN A 57 13.64 -2.03 -23.20
C ASN A 57 14.70 -2.09 -24.33
N GLU A 58 14.43 -1.43 -25.46
CA GLU A 58 15.35 -1.41 -26.61
C GLU A 58 16.72 -0.79 -26.28
N LYS A 59 16.78 0.09 -25.28
CA LYS A 59 17.99 0.81 -24.88
C LYS A 59 18.78 0.09 -23.79
N TYR A 60 18.08 -0.51 -22.82
CA TYR A 60 18.70 -1.18 -21.68
C TYR A 60 18.17 -2.61 -21.55
N SER A 61 19.07 -3.57 -21.47
CA SER A 61 18.75 -4.92 -21.02
C SER A 61 18.47 -4.94 -19.51
N ALA A 62 17.93 -6.05 -19.00
CA ALA A 62 17.79 -6.26 -17.55
C ALA A 62 19.15 -6.12 -16.82
N ASP A 63 20.21 -6.67 -17.41
CA ASP A 63 21.57 -6.57 -16.85
C ASP A 63 22.10 -5.14 -16.84
N ASP A 64 21.76 -4.34 -17.87
CA ASP A 64 22.11 -2.92 -17.88
C ASP A 64 21.39 -2.13 -16.79
N VAL A 65 20.08 -2.39 -16.59
CA VAL A 65 19.31 -1.73 -15.52
C VAL A 65 19.96 -1.99 -14.17
N ASN A 66 20.23 -3.25 -13.85
CA ASN A 66 20.86 -3.64 -12.59
C ASN A 66 22.26 -3.03 -12.43
N ARG A 67 23.11 -3.17 -13.46
CA ARG A 67 24.48 -2.68 -13.44
C ARG A 67 24.55 -1.16 -13.29
N ILE A 68 23.71 -0.40 -14.00
CA ILE A 68 23.72 1.08 -13.93
C ILE A 68 23.31 1.53 -12.52
N PHE A 69 22.28 0.93 -11.92
CA PHE A 69 21.91 1.26 -10.55
C PHE A 69 23.01 0.90 -9.54
N ASP A 70 23.69 -0.24 -9.71
CA ASP A 70 24.81 -0.65 -8.86
C ASP A 70 26.01 0.31 -8.99
N GLU A 71 26.35 0.73 -10.21
CA GLU A 71 27.46 1.64 -10.51
C GLU A 71 27.30 3.01 -9.83
N ILE A 72 26.07 3.50 -9.67
CA ILE A 72 25.76 4.77 -8.99
C ILE A 72 25.41 4.59 -7.51
N GLY A 73 25.44 3.35 -7.01
CA GLY A 73 25.11 3.01 -5.62
C GLY A 73 23.65 3.31 -5.25
N ALA A 74 22.73 3.17 -6.20
CA ALA A 74 21.32 3.47 -5.98
C ALA A 74 20.67 2.48 -5.00
N ARG A 75 19.79 2.99 -4.15
CA ARG A 75 18.75 2.17 -3.50
C ARG A 75 17.46 2.34 -4.27
N TYR A 76 17.13 1.35 -5.09
CA TYR A 76 15.96 1.37 -5.96
C TYR A 76 15.09 0.16 -5.72
N ASN A 77 13.80 0.29 -6.04
CA ASN A 77 12.87 -0.83 -6.12
C ASN A 77 11.63 -0.40 -6.90
N ALA A 78 10.67 -1.31 -7.01
CA ALA A 78 9.28 -0.98 -7.28
C ALA A 78 8.35 -1.65 -6.26
N SER A 79 7.08 -1.27 -6.33
CA SER A 79 6.01 -1.91 -5.57
C SER A 79 4.67 -1.67 -6.26
N THR A 80 3.82 -2.69 -6.28
CA THR A 80 2.44 -2.61 -6.76
C THR A 80 1.47 -2.88 -5.62
N SER A 81 0.48 -2.00 -5.45
CA SER A 81 -0.66 -2.21 -4.55
C SER A 81 -1.95 -2.39 -5.33
N GLU A 82 -3.08 -2.41 -4.62
CA GLU A 82 -4.40 -2.37 -5.23
C GLU A 82 -4.61 -1.11 -6.08
N GLU A 83 -3.83 -0.05 -5.85
CA GLU A 83 -4.13 1.29 -6.35
C GLU A 83 -2.96 2.04 -6.99
N VAL A 84 -1.72 1.66 -6.67
CA VAL A 84 -0.55 2.41 -7.12
C VAL A 84 0.57 1.44 -7.47
N THR A 85 1.19 1.70 -8.61
CA THR A 85 2.47 1.09 -8.98
C THR A 85 3.55 2.17 -8.88
N LEU A 86 4.54 1.95 -8.02
CA LEU A 86 5.62 2.89 -7.73
C LEU A 86 6.95 2.34 -8.22
N TYR A 87 7.69 3.12 -9.01
CA TYR A 87 9.08 2.83 -9.38
C TYR A 87 9.97 3.96 -8.84
N TYR A 88 10.97 3.63 -8.04
CA TYR A 88 11.72 4.65 -7.31
C TYR A 88 13.20 4.33 -7.13
N ALA A 89 14.00 5.37 -6.89
CA ALA A 89 15.39 5.26 -6.51
C ALA A 89 15.83 6.39 -5.56
N ALA A 90 16.74 6.08 -4.63
CA ALA A 90 17.51 7.06 -3.87
C ALA A 90 19.00 6.98 -4.25
N VAL A 91 19.58 8.14 -4.52
CA VAL A 91 20.94 8.30 -5.06
C VAL A 91 21.63 9.55 -4.50
N LEU A 92 22.93 9.69 -4.79
CA LEU A 92 23.64 10.97 -4.61
C LEU A 92 23.16 12.01 -5.65
N PRO A 93 23.19 13.32 -5.32
CA PRO A 93 22.61 14.37 -6.17
C PRO A 93 23.17 14.45 -7.59
N GLU A 94 24.45 14.17 -7.77
CA GLU A 94 25.13 14.17 -9.07
C GLU A 94 24.58 13.13 -10.07
N TYR A 95 23.86 12.11 -9.59
CA TYR A 95 23.28 11.05 -10.42
C TYR A 95 21.82 11.31 -10.81
N ILE A 96 21.30 12.53 -10.60
CA ILE A 96 19.91 12.86 -10.91
C ILE A 96 19.56 12.61 -12.38
N GLU A 97 20.40 13.01 -13.34
CA GLU A 97 20.12 12.80 -14.76
C GLU A 97 20.03 11.31 -15.10
N GLN A 98 21.01 10.51 -14.64
CA GLN A 98 21.01 9.06 -14.84
C GLN A 98 19.79 8.39 -14.19
N THR A 99 19.37 8.88 -13.02
CA THR A 99 18.22 8.32 -12.29
C THR A 99 16.90 8.62 -13.01
N ILE A 100 16.68 9.87 -13.41
CA ILE A 100 15.46 10.27 -14.14
C ILE A 100 15.41 9.58 -15.50
N GLU A 101 16.54 9.49 -16.21
CA GLU A 101 16.65 8.74 -17.46
C GLU A 101 16.30 7.27 -17.27
N LEU A 102 16.93 6.59 -16.30
CA LEU A 102 16.74 5.16 -16.11
C LEU A 102 15.31 4.83 -15.68
N LEU A 103 14.76 5.54 -14.67
CA LEU A 103 13.40 5.32 -14.22
C LEU A 103 12.35 5.64 -15.30
N SER A 104 12.53 6.73 -16.06
CA SER A 104 11.61 7.08 -17.16
C SER A 104 11.63 6.05 -18.29
N THR A 105 12.79 5.43 -18.51
CA THR A 105 13.00 4.37 -19.50
C THR A 105 12.42 3.04 -19.01
N LEU A 106 12.61 2.72 -17.72
CA LEU A 106 12.14 1.50 -17.05
C LEU A 106 10.63 1.33 -17.15
N ILE A 107 9.86 2.40 -16.88
CA ILE A 107 8.39 2.35 -16.94
C ILE A 107 7.82 2.31 -18.37
N ARG A 108 8.69 2.16 -19.38
CA ARG A 108 8.36 1.97 -20.79
C ARG A 108 9.06 0.69 -21.32
N PRO A 109 8.71 -0.49 -20.79
CA PRO A 109 9.34 -1.74 -21.19
C PRO A 109 8.98 -2.14 -22.63
N THR A 110 9.86 -2.89 -23.29
CA THR A 110 9.60 -3.43 -24.63
C THR A 110 8.66 -4.63 -24.62
N LEU A 111 8.51 -5.31 -23.46
CA LEU A 111 7.66 -6.50 -23.32
C LEU A 111 8.02 -7.63 -24.31
N ARG A 112 9.33 -7.92 -24.42
CA ARG A 112 9.85 -8.99 -25.28
C ARG A 112 9.22 -10.33 -24.88
N GLN A 113 8.80 -11.12 -25.87
CA GLN A 113 8.07 -12.37 -25.64
C GLN A 113 8.86 -13.36 -24.77
N ASP A 114 10.16 -13.52 -25.01
CA ASP A 114 11.00 -14.44 -24.24
C ASP A 114 11.10 -14.05 -22.76
N ASP A 115 11.18 -12.74 -22.46
CA ASP A 115 11.19 -12.24 -21.08
C ASP A 115 9.83 -12.45 -20.43
N PHE A 116 8.74 -12.20 -21.16
CA PHE A 116 7.38 -12.41 -20.68
C PHE A 116 7.13 -13.87 -20.32
N ASP A 117 7.52 -14.80 -21.19
CA ASP A 117 7.32 -16.23 -20.96
C ASP A 117 8.20 -16.77 -19.83
N MET A 118 9.38 -16.19 -19.62
CA MET A 118 10.24 -16.51 -18.48
C MET A 118 9.63 -15.99 -17.19
N GLU A 119 9.27 -14.71 -17.16
CA GLU A 119 8.81 -14.04 -15.96
C GLU A 119 7.42 -14.52 -15.53
N LYS A 120 6.56 -14.92 -16.46
CA LYS A 120 5.30 -15.61 -16.15
C LYS A 120 5.52 -16.82 -15.22
N LYS A 121 6.60 -17.58 -15.43
CA LYS A 121 6.91 -18.75 -14.57
C LYS A 121 7.33 -18.33 -13.17
N VAL A 122 8.05 -17.21 -13.06
CA VAL A 122 8.44 -16.62 -11.77
C VAL A 122 7.20 -16.19 -11.00
N ILE A 123 6.26 -15.50 -11.63
CA ILE A 123 5.01 -15.07 -10.99
C ILE A 123 4.14 -16.27 -10.58
N LEU A 124 4.08 -17.35 -11.37
CA LEU A 124 3.33 -18.56 -10.99
C LEU A 124 3.94 -19.26 -9.76
N GLU A 125 5.27 -19.26 -9.64
CA GLU A 125 5.95 -19.76 -8.44
C GLU A 125 5.68 -18.85 -7.25
N GLU A 126 5.74 -17.54 -7.44
CA GLU A 126 5.44 -16.56 -6.40
C GLU A 126 4.01 -16.71 -5.86
N ILE A 127 3.01 -16.87 -6.73
CA ILE A 127 1.62 -17.18 -6.33
C ILE A 127 1.59 -18.42 -5.44
N SER A 128 2.30 -19.48 -5.83
CA SER A 128 2.34 -20.73 -5.06
C SER A 128 3.00 -20.52 -3.69
N MET A 129 4.11 -19.77 -3.64
CA MET A 129 4.81 -19.42 -2.40
C MET A 129 3.94 -18.59 -1.44
N TYR A 130 3.13 -17.68 -1.97
CA TYR A 130 2.22 -16.86 -1.18
C TYR A 130 0.99 -17.63 -0.73
N GLU A 131 0.47 -18.55 -1.55
CA GLU A 131 -0.61 -19.46 -1.15
C GLU A 131 -0.20 -20.35 0.03
N ASP A 132 1.07 -20.72 0.13
CA ASP A 132 1.63 -21.50 1.25
C ASP A 132 1.78 -20.69 2.54
N GLN A 133 1.71 -19.35 2.49
CA GLN A 133 1.77 -18.48 3.67
C GLN A 133 0.37 -18.26 4.25
N PRO A 134 0.04 -18.77 5.45
CA PRO A 134 -1.32 -18.71 5.98
C PRO A 134 -1.83 -17.29 6.23
N GLY A 135 -0.98 -16.39 6.74
CA GLY A 135 -1.35 -14.99 7.00
C GLY A 135 -1.70 -14.24 5.72
N PHE A 136 -0.90 -14.42 4.67
CA PHE A 136 -1.17 -13.82 3.35
C PHE A 136 -2.43 -14.39 2.71
N SER A 137 -2.62 -15.72 2.76
CA SER A 137 -3.84 -16.35 2.27
C SER A 137 -5.08 -15.87 3.04
N ALA A 138 -4.95 -15.57 4.34
CA ALA A 138 -6.04 -14.99 5.14
C ALA A 138 -6.35 -13.55 4.71
N TYR A 139 -5.31 -12.73 4.46
CA TYR A 139 -5.46 -11.38 3.89
C TYR A 139 -6.21 -11.43 2.55
N GLU A 140 -5.70 -12.14 1.55
CA GLU A 140 -6.28 -12.19 0.21
C GLU A 140 -7.75 -12.65 0.21
N LYS A 141 -8.05 -13.73 0.94
CA LYS A 141 -9.41 -14.25 1.05
C LYS A 141 -10.33 -13.29 1.79
N SER A 142 -9.82 -12.57 2.78
CA SER A 142 -10.60 -11.59 3.54
C SER A 142 -10.90 -10.35 2.71
N MET A 143 -9.94 -9.83 1.95
CA MET A 143 -10.13 -8.71 1.01
C MET A 143 -11.17 -9.08 -0.05
N SER A 144 -11.02 -10.24 -0.69
CA SER A 144 -11.98 -10.75 -1.68
C SER A 144 -13.38 -10.93 -1.09
N ALA A 145 -13.50 -11.50 0.11
CA ALA A 145 -14.79 -11.73 0.76
C ALA A 145 -15.45 -10.44 1.28
N HIS A 146 -14.65 -9.46 1.72
CA HIS A 146 -15.13 -8.18 2.24
C HIS A 146 -15.63 -7.29 1.11
N PHE A 147 -14.78 -7.09 0.09
CA PHE A 147 -15.09 -6.22 -1.03
C PHE A 147 -16.00 -6.88 -2.08
N ALA A 148 -16.09 -8.21 -2.11
CA ALA A 148 -16.94 -8.97 -3.02
C ALA A 148 -16.77 -8.51 -4.49
N ASP A 149 -17.82 -7.95 -5.09
CA ASP A 149 -17.79 -7.46 -6.48
C ASP A 149 -17.08 -6.09 -6.64
N HIS A 150 -16.72 -5.42 -5.54
CA HIS A 150 -16.01 -4.16 -5.58
C HIS A 150 -14.55 -4.37 -6.05
N PRO A 151 -13.99 -3.50 -6.92
CA PRO A 151 -12.65 -3.73 -7.50
C PRO A 151 -11.50 -3.83 -6.49
N LEU A 152 -11.64 -3.26 -5.29
CA LEU A 152 -10.65 -3.41 -4.20
C LEU A 152 -10.50 -4.87 -3.70
N GLY A 153 -11.43 -5.77 -4.03
CA GLY A 153 -11.33 -7.19 -3.72
C GLY A 153 -10.47 -7.99 -4.71
N GLN A 154 -9.92 -7.34 -5.74
CA GLN A 154 -9.05 -8.01 -6.72
C GLN A 154 -7.65 -8.25 -6.16
N SER A 155 -7.18 -9.49 -6.31
CA SER A 155 -5.82 -9.91 -5.93
C SER A 155 -4.77 -9.14 -6.71
N ILE A 156 -3.72 -8.70 -6.03
CA ILE A 156 -2.55 -8.05 -6.63
C ILE A 156 -1.77 -9.01 -7.52
N LEU A 157 -1.59 -10.26 -7.08
CA LEU A 157 -0.89 -11.30 -7.84
C LEU A 157 -1.76 -11.91 -8.94
N GLY A 158 -3.08 -11.74 -8.84
CA GLY A 158 -4.05 -12.44 -9.65
C GLY A 158 -4.17 -13.91 -9.25
N SER A 159 -4.42 -14.78 -10.23
CA SER A 159 -4.54 -16.22 -10.02
C SER A 159 -3.64 -16.97 -10.99
N ALA A 160 -3.29 -18.22 -10.66
CA ALA A 160 -2.56 -19.08 -11.59
C ALA A 160 -3.28 -19.21 -12.95
N ALA A 161 -4.62 -19.19 -12.95
CA ALA A 161 -5.43 -19.23 -14.16
C ALA A 161 -5.33 -17.92 -14.98
N SER A 162 -5.45 -16.76 -14.34
CA SER A 162 -5.38 -15.46 -15.03
C SER A 162 -3.97 -15.19 -15.56
N ILE A 163 -2.92 -15.41 -14.74
CA ILE A 163 -1.52 -15.26 -15.16
C ILE A 163 -1.14 -16.27 -16.24
N GLY A 164 -1.61 -17.52 -16.13
CA GLY A 164 -1.41 -18.53 -17.17
C GLY A 164 -1.98 -18.09 -18.53
N ALA A 165 -3.19 -17.52 -18.52
CA ALA A 165 -3.90 -17.08 -19.72
C ALA A 165 -3.44 -15.70 -20.26
N LEU A 166 -2.82 -14.85 -19.44
CA LEU A 166 -2.40 -13.51 -19.80
C LEU A 166 -1.41 -13.53 -20.98
N THR A 167 -1.58 -12.61 -21.92
CA THR A 167 -0.69 -12.45 -23.10
C THR A 167 0.12 -11.15 -23.03
N SER A 168 1.26 -11.10 -23.71
CA SER A 168 2.08 -9.89 -23.79
C SER A 168 1.31 -8.73 -24.46
N GLU A 169 0.44 -9.05 -25.43
CA GLU A 169 -0.42 -8.09 -26.09
C GLU A 169 -1.44 -7.46 -25.13
N GLN A 170 -2.08 -8.27 -24.26
CA GLN A 170 -2.99 -7.74 -23.23
C GLN A 170 -2.25 -6.86 -22.22
N MET A 171 -1.04 -7.25 -21.82
CA MET A 171 -0.21 -6.42 -20.94
C MET A 171 0.20 -5.10 -21.62
N SER A 172 0.55 -5.14 -22.91
CA SER A 172 0.85 -3.95 -23.70
C SER A 172 -0.35 -3.02 -23.82
N GLN A 173 -1.56 -3.57 -24.00
CA GLN A 173 -2.80 -2.81 -24.00
C GLN A 173 -3.04 -2.17 -22.62
N TYR A 174 -2.92 -2.93 -21.53
CA TYR A 174 -3.06 -2.41 -20.17
C TYR A 174 -2.08 -1.26 -19.90
N HIS A 175 -0.81 -1.41 -20.28
CA HIS A 175 0.20 -0.35 -20.18
C HIS A 175 -0.18 0.89 -20.98
N ALA A 176 -0.63 0.74 -22.23
CA ALA A 176 -1.04 1.87 -23.07
C ALA A 176 -2.24 2.65 -22.51
N GLU A 177 -3.16 1.95 -21.83
CA GLU A 177 -4.35 2.53 -21.22
C GLU A 177 -4.01 3.28 -19.91
N HIS A 178 -3.18 2.70 -19.05
CA HIS A 178 -2.97 3.18 -17.68
C HIS A 178 -1.70 4.02 -17.49
N TYR A 179 -0.65 3.80 -18.29
CA TYR A 179 0.63 4.52 -18.19
C TYR A 179 0.64 5.75 -19.11
N GLN A 180 -0.44 6.53 -19.09
CA GLN A 180 -0.52 7.83 -19.76
C GLN A 180 0.07 8.91 -18.85
N ALA A 181 0.72 9.92 -19.43
CA ALA A 181 1.41 10.95 -18.67
C ALA A 181 0.52 11.62 -17.60
N GLY A 182 -0.74 11.94 -17.91
CA GLY A 182 -1.67 12.52 -16.94
C GLY A 182 -2.22 11.57 -15.88
N ASN A 183 -1.82 10.30 -15.87
CA ASN A 183 -2.08 9.34 -14.79
C ASN A 183 -0.82 9.01 -13.97
N ILE A 184 0.29 9.70 -14.24
CA ILE A 184 1.58 9.48 -13.59
C ILE A 184 1.98 10.76 -12.84
N THR A 185 2.54 10.60 -11.65
CA THR A 185 3.18 11.69 -10.91
C THR A 185 4.65 11.35 -10.70
N LEU A 186 5.55 12.24 -11.12
CA LEU A 186 6.94 12.22 -10.69
C LEU A 186 7.05 12.97 -9.37
N ALA A 187 7.38 12.28 -8.29
CA ALA A 187 7.73 12.89 -7.01
C ALA A 187 9.25 12.87 -6.80
N VAL A 188 9.81 13.96 -6.25
CA VAL A 188 11.23 14.07 -5.91
C VAL A 188 11.41 14.72 -4.55
N ALA A 189 12.24 14.14 -3.69
CA ALA A 189 12.58 14.72 -2.40
C ALA A 189 14.10 14.71 -2.18
N GLY A 190 14.63 15.73 -1.49
CA GLY A 190 16.05 15.83 -1.16
C GLY A 190 16.80 16.89 -1.97
N ASN A 191 18.08 16.67 -2.25
CA ASN A 191 18.93 17.68 -2.87
C ASN A 191 18.92 17.57 -4.40
N ALA A 192 18.13 18.42 -5.05
CA ALA A 192 18.09 18.58 -6.49
C ALA A 192 17.86 20.05 -6.84
N ASP A 193 18.27 20.46 -8.04
CA ASP A 193 17.91 21.75 -8.61
C ASP A 193 16.57 21.66 -9.36
N TRP A 194 15.69 22.62 -9.15
CA TRP A 194 14.33 22.60 -9.71
C TRP A 194 14.32 22.76 -11.23
N ASP A 195 15.12 23.67 -11.76
CA ASP A 195 15.13 23.96 -13.18
C ASP A 195 15.77 22.80 -13.96
N GLU A 196 16.82 22.20 -13.40
CA GLU A 196 17.42 20.98 -13.93
C GLU A 196 16.45 19.79 -13.88
N LEU A 197 15.75 19.56 -12.76
CA LEU A 197 14.75 18.49 -12.67
C LEU A 197 13.66 18.65 -13.74
N ARG A 198 13.14 19.87 -13.93
CA ARG A 198 12.16 20.15 -14.99
C ARG A 198 12.72 19.87 -16.38
N ARG A 199 13.94 20.33 -16.66
CA ARG A 199 14.62 20.12 -17.95
C ARG A 199 14.83 18.64 -18.24
N LEU A 200 15.25 17.86 -17.25
CA LEU A 200 15.45 16.41 -17.36
C LEU A 200 14.12 15.68 -17.57
N THR A 201 13.09 16.06 -16.81
CA THR A 201 11.76 15.44 -16.95
C THR A 201 11.16 15.74 -18.32
N ASP A 202 11.27 16.98 -18.81
CA ASP A 202 10.88 17.34 -20.17
C ASP A 202 11.65 16.52 -21.22
N LYS A 203 12.98 16.49 -21.11
CA LYS A 203 13.87 15.73 -22.01
C LYS A 203 13.47 14.26 -22.15
N TYR A 204 13.15 13.57 -21.05
CA TYR A 204 12.91 12.12 -21.06
C TYR A 204 11.43 11.73 -21.12
N CYS A 205 10.51 12.60 -20.72
CA CYS A 205 9.11 12.24 -20.55
C CYS A 205 8.16 13.01 -21.47
N ALA A 206 8.56 14.10 -22.14
CA ALA A 206 7.66 14.90 -22.97
C ALA A 206 7.00 14.10 -24.11
N ALA A 207 7.69 13.07 -24.63
CA ALA A 207 7.19 12.20 -25.69
C ALA A 207 6.22 11.10 -25.21
N TRP A 208 5.96 11.00 -23.91
CA TRP A 208 5.02 10.00 -23.39
C TRP A 208 3.59 10.25 -23.90
N PRO A 209 2.78 9.18 -24.07
CA PRO A 209 1.38 9.32 -24.45
C PRO A 209 0.65 10.25 -23.49
N ALA A 210 0.09 11.32 -24.05
CA ALA A 210 -0.80 12.21 -23.30
C ALA A 210 -2.14 11.50 -23.06
N GLY A 211 -2.80 11.85 -21.97
CA GLY A 211 -4.10 11.28 -21.60
C GLY A 211 -4.30 11.31 -20.09
N LYS A 212 -5.49 10.89 -19.65
CA LYS A 212 -5.86 10.78 -18.24
C LYS A 212 -6.65 9.50 -18.04
N TRP A 213 -6.41 8.82 -16.93
CA TRP A 213 -7.23 7.72 -16.46
C TRP A 213 -8.13 8.21 -15.32
N ASN A 214 -9.41 7.85 -15.37
CA ASN A 214 -10.36 8.18 -14.32
C ASN A 214 -10.75 6.89 -13.60
N ARG A 215 -10.22 6.70 -12.39
CA ARG A 215 -10.61 5.61 -11.51
C ARG A 215 -11.99 5.87 -10.90
N PRO A 216 -12.92 4.89 -10.93
CA PRO A 216 -14.13 4.93 -10.12
C PRO A 216 -13.82 4.84 -8.62
N THR A 217 -14.34 5.78 -7.84
CA THR A 217 -14.11 5.92 -6.39
C THR A 217 -15.38 5.68 -5.58
N THR A 218 -16.28 4.84 -6.09
CA THR A 218 -17.50 4.47 -5.37
C THR A 218 -17.15 3.74 -4.08
N GLU A 219 -17.85 4.08 -2.99
CA GLU A 219 -17.61 3.45 -1.71
C GLU A 219 -18.09 1.99 -1.70
N ALA A 220 -17.24 1.10 -1.24
CA ALA A 220 -17.57 -0.31 -1.06
C ALA A 220 -18.69 -0.48 -0.02
N GLN A 221 -19.58 -1.45 -0.27
CA GLN A 221 -20.70 -1.78 0.62
C GLN A 221 -20.61 -3.25 1.02
N PRO A 222 -19.66 -3.61 1.91
CA PRO A 222 -19.46 -4.98 2.34
C PRO A 222 -20.69 -5.52 3.06
N THR A 223 -21.10 -6.76 2.74
CA THR A 223 -22.27 -7.40 3.35
C THR A 223 -21.92 -8.27 4.57
N GLY A 224 -20.63 -8.45 4.85
CA GLY A 224 -20.11 -9.33 5.88
C GLY A 224 -20.18 -10.81 5.52
N SER A 225 -19.20 -11.58 5.99
CA SER A 225 -19.13 -13.04 5.81
C SER A 225 -18.12 -13.67 6.78
N THR A 226 -18.29 -14.96 7.07
CA THR A 226 -17.32 -15.73 7.86
C THR A 226 -16.94 -16.99 7.10
N ASN A 227 -15.64 -17.15 6.80
CA ASN A 227 -15.11 -18.27 6.03
C ASN A 227 -13.91 -18.91 6.75
N TYR A 228 -13.81 -20.22 6.68
CA TYR A 228 -12.68 -20.97 7.24
C TYR A 228 -12.09 -21.88 6.18
N VAL A 229 -10.75 -21.93 6.14
CA VAL A 229 -10.00 -22.79 5.24
C VAL A 229 -9.12 -23.71 6.07
N THR A 230 -9.50 -24.99 6.11
CA THR A 230 -8.76 -26.00 6.84
C THR A 230 -7.46 -26.36 6.11
N ARG A 231 -6.36 -26.29 6.86
CA ARG A 231 -5.02 -26.69 6.44
C ARG A 231 -4.35 -27.44 7.59
N GLU A 232 -4.44 -28.77 7.54
CA GLU A 232 -3.91 -29.66 8.58
C GLU A 232 -2.38 -29.52 8.80
N SER A 233 -1.65 -29.05 7.79
CA SER A 233 -0.20 -28.80 7.89
C SER A 233 0.15 -27.60 8.78
N ASN A 234 -0.78 -26.67 8.99
CA ASN A 234 -0.55 -25.47 9.78
C ASN A 234 -0.51 -25.82 11.28
N GLN A 235 0.47 -25.27 11.99
CA GLN A 235 0.60 -25.44 13.44
C GLN A 235 -0.25 -24.43 14.23
N GLN A 236 -0.58 -23.30 13.60
CA GLN A 236 -1.35 -22.21 14.21
C GLN A 236 -2.64 -21.95 13.45
N GLN A 237 -3.58 -21.32 14.15
CA GLN A 237 -4.75 -20.71 13.53
C GLN A 237 -4.47 -19.24 13.27
N HIS A 238 -4.64 -18.84 12.00
CA HIS A 238 -4.51 -17.47 11.55
C HIS A 238 -5.90 -16.92 11.28
N MET A 239 -6.22 -15.75 11.83
CA MET A 239 -7.52 -15.10 11.70
C MET A 239 -7.31 -13.70 11.14
N MET A 240 -8.14 -13.33 10.17
CA MET A 240 -8.19 -12.00 9.58
C MET A 240 -9.61 -11.46 9.66
N GLN A 241 -9.78 -10.24 10.17
CA GLN A 241 -11.09 -9.62 10.32
C GLN A 241 -11.10 -8.22 9.71
N LEU A 242 -12.11 -7.92 8.90
CA LEU A 242 -12.25 -6.62 8.22
C LEU A 242 -13.54 -5.92 8.63
N SER A 243 -13.46 -4.60 8.71
CA SER A 243 -14.62 -3.71 8.86
C SER A 243 -14.39 -2.39 8.11
N PRO A 244 -15.46 -1.70 7.69
CA PRO A 244 -15.34 -0.40 7.01
C PRO A 244 -14.58 0.62 7.85
N ALA A 245 -13.80 1.47 7.17
CA ALA A 245 -13.10 2.61 7.75
C ALA A 245 -13.14 3.80 6.77
N PRO A 246 -12.76 5.02 7.21
CA PRO A 246 -12.77 6.20 6.35
C PRO A 246 -11.91 6.03 5.09
N ALA A 247 -12.32 6.69 4.00
CA ALA A 247 -11.52 6.74 2.78
C ALA A 247 -10.34 7.72 2.89
N ALA A 248 -9.40 7.65 1.94
CA ALA A 248 -8.23 8.53 1.90
C ALA A 248 -8.57 10.03 1.82
N ALA A 249 -9.73 10.39 1.26
CA ALA A 249 -10.21 11.76 1.17
C ALA A 249 -11.01 12.23 2.41
N ASP A 250 -11.37 11.31 3.31
CA ASP A 250 -12.14 11.64 4.51
C ASP A 250 -11.25 12.36 5.54
N SER A 251 -11.80 13.34 6.23
CA SER A 251 -11.14 14.05 7.32
C SER A 251 -10.93 13.17 8.56
N LEU A 252 -11.75 12.13 8.74
CA LEU A 252 -11.66 11.20 9.87
C LEU A 252 -10.48 10.23 9.77
N ARG A 253 -9.78 10.15 8.62
CA ARG A 253 -8.64 9.23 8.40
C ARG A 253 -7.53 9.34 9.46
N PHE A 254 -7.27 10.55 9.96
CA PHE A 254 -6.23 10.76 10.98
C PHE A 254 -6.66 10.24 12.35
N ALA A 255 -7.95 10.39 12.68
CA ALA A 255 -8.52 9.74 13.85
C ALA A 255 -8.51 8.22 13.68
N ALA A 256 -8.73 7.72 12.46
CA ALA A 256 -8.76 6.30 12.16
C ALA A 256 -7.39 5.63 12.35
N GLU A 257 -6.34 6.27 11.84
CA GLU A 257 -4.96 5.86 12.07
C GLU A 257 -4.57 5.94 13.55
N LEU A 258 -5.01 6.97 14.27
CA LEU A 258 -4.72 7.05 15.70
C LEU A 258 -5.43 5.94 16.49
N LEU A 259 -6.66 5.59 16.10
CA LEU A 259 -7.41 4.49 16.71
C LEU A 259 -6.74 3.13 16.46
N SER A 260 -6.21 2.89 15.26
CA SER A 260 -5.50 1.63 14.95
C SER A 260 -4.29 1.45 15.88
N VAL A 261 -3.54 2.53 16.15
CA VAL A 261 -2.42 2.51 17.09
C VAL A 261 -2.86 2.29 18.54
N ILE A 262 -3.94 2.93 18.99
CA ILE A 262 -4.46 2.73 20.36
C ILE A 262 -4.85 1.27 20.58
N VAL A 263 -5.53 0.68 19.60
CA VAL A 263 -6.16 -0.63 19.77
C VAL A 263 -5.22 -1.77 19.42
N GLY A 264 -4.42 -1.67 18.35
CA GLY A 264 -3.68 -2.81 17.82
C GLY A 264 -2.28 -2.55 17.29
N ASP A 265 -1.58 -1.52 17.78
CA ASP A 265 -0.12 -1.41 17.61
C ASP A 265 0.60 -2.62 18.23
N ASP A 266 1.79 -2.94 17.72
CA ASP A 266 2.61 -4.10 18.13
C ASP A 266 3.03 -4.13 19.60
N SER A 267 2.92 -2.99 20.29
CA SER A 267 3.40 -2.79 21.65
C SER A 267 2.54 -1.76 22.37
N GLY A 268 2.14 -2.04 23.60
CA GLY A 268 1.44 -1.06 24.44
C GLY A 268 0.02 -0.68 23.99
N SER A 269 -0.53 -1.37 23.00
CA SER A 269 -1.93 -1.26 22.56
C SER A 269 -2.86 -2.13 23.41
N ARG A 270 -4.18 -1.96 23.25
CA ARG A 270 -5.16 -2.82 23.96
C ARG A 270 -5.02 -4.30 23.58
N LEU A 271 -4.85 -4.61 22.30
CA LEU A 271 -4.62 -5.99 21.83
C LEU A 271 -3.31 -6.56 22.37
N TYR A 272 -2.24 -5.76 22.40
CA TYR A 272 -0.97 -6.20 22.97
C TYR A 272 -1.13 -6.64 24.43
N TRP A 273 -1.71 -5.79 25.29
CA TRP A 273 -1.82 -6.09 26.72
C TRP A 273 -2.81 -7.22 27.04
N GLU A 274 -3.90 -7.34 26.28
CA GLU A 274 -4.92 -8.38 26.54
C GLU A 274 -4.54 -9.75 25.96
N LEU A 275 -3.79 -9.79 24.85
CA LEU A 275 -3.56 -11.02 24.09
C LEU A 275 -2.08 -11.41 23.98
N VAL A 276 -1.21 -10.47 23.57
CA VAL A 276 0.20 -10.76 23.24
C VAL A 276 1.05 -10.89 24.50
N ASP A 277 1.01 -9.89 25.39
CA ASP A 277 1.77 -9.87 26.64
C ASP A 277 1.51 -11.09 27.55
N PRO A 278 0.26 -11.56 27.76
CA PRO A 278 0.00 -12.79 28.51
C PRO A 278 0.33 -14.08 27.75
N GLY A 279 0.70 -14.00 26.47
CA GLY A 279 1.04 -15.16 25.64
C GLY A 279 -0.17 -15.99 25.18
N LEU A 280 -1.35 -15.38 25.07
CA LEU A 280 -2.55 -16.05 24.52
C LEU A 280 -2.50 -16.19 23.00
N VAL A 281 -1.69 -15.34 22.35
CA VAL A 281 -1.52 -15.25 20.91
C VAL A 281 -0.05 -14.97 20.62
N GLU A 282 0.42 -15.37 19.43
CA GLU A 282 1.76 -14.99 18.97
C GLU A 282 1.76 -13.58 18.36
N ALA A 283 0.70 -13.22 17.65
CA ALA A 283 0.50 -11.88 17.10
C ALA A 283 -0.98 -11.49 17.17
N ALA A 284 -1.25 -10.23 17.50
CA ALA A 284 -2.55 -9.60 17.36
C ALA A 284 -2.38 -8.12 17.05
N GLU A 285 -2.88 -7.68 15.90
CA GLU A 285 -2.67 -6.33 15.37
C GLU A 285 -3.97 -5.79 14.76
N LEU A 286 -4.13 -4.46 14.77
CA LEU A 286 -5.18 -3.75 14.05
C LEU A 286 -4.50 -2.70 13.16
N GLY A 287 -4.61 -2.88 11.85
CA GLY A 287 -4.20 -1.92 10.84
C GLY A 287 -5.38 -1.10 10.31
N TYR A 288 -5.07 0.05 9.72
CA TYR A 288 -5.99 0.88 8.96
C TYR A 288 -5.41 1.11 7.56
N ASN A 289 -6.19 0.77 6.54
CA ASN A 289 -5.86 1.05 5.15
C ASN A 289 -6.87 2.06 4.59
N GLU A 290 -6.36 3.18 4.11
CA GLU A 290 -7.14 4.16 3.36
C GLU A 290 -6.98 3.93 1.86
N TYR A 291 -8.10 3.88 1.15
CA TYR A 291 -8.13 3.73 -0.31
C TYR A 291 -8.85 4.91 -0.96
N ASP A 292 -8.74 5.00 -2.28
CA ASP A 292 -9.47 6.00 -3.06
C ASP A 292 -10.98 5.67 -3.09
N GLY A 293 -11.75 6.38 -2.26
CA GLY A 293 -13.20 6.23 -2.12
C GLY A 293 -13.66 5.17 -1.12
N SER A 294 -12.78 4.47 -0.41
CA SER A 294 -13.15 3.51 0.65
C SER A 294 -12.02 3.34 1.66
N GLY A 295 -12.26 2.71 2.79
CA GLY A 295 -11.21 2.31 3.73
C GLY A 295 -11.60 1.05 4.49
N THR A 296 -10.61 0.39 5.09
CA THR A 296 -10.85 -0.78 5.93
C THR A 296 -9.96 -0.76 7.17
N TYR A 297 -10.54 -1.20 8.27
CA TYR A 297 -9.78 -1.76 9.39
C TYR A 297 -9.47 -3.22 9.10
N LEU A 298 -8.29 -3.66 9.51
CA LEU A 298 -7.81 -5.02 9.30
C LEU A 298 -7.20 -5.56 10.59
N THR A 299 -7.86 -6.53 11.21
CA THR A 299 -7.39 -7.21 12.41
C THR A 299 -6.75 -8.53 12.04
N TYR A 300 -5.50 -8.72 12.40
CA TYR A 300 -4.80 -9.99 12.25
C TYR A 300 -4.55 -10.62 13.60
N LEU A 301 -4.66 -11.94 13.67
CA LEU A 301 -4.39 -12.75 14.85
C LEU A 301 -3.72 -14.07 14.42
N SER A 302 -2.69 -14.51 15.15
CA SER A 302 -2.18 -15.89 15.08
C SER A 302 -2.03 -16.48 16.47
N CYS A 303 -2.60 -17.66 16.69
CA CYS A 303 -2.60 -18.32 18.00
C CYS A 303 -2.68 -19.85 17.90
N ASP A 304 -2.62 -20.50 19.06
CA ASP A 304 -2.94 -21.93 19.17
C ASP A 304 -4.38 -22.18 18.69
N PRO A 305 -4.63 -23.25 17.89
CA PRO A 305 -5.92 -23.45 17.26
C PRO A 305 -7.09 -23.56 18.26
N GLU A 306 -6.89 -24.28 19.36
CA GLU A 306 -7.91 -24.50 20.39
C GLU A 306 -8.34 -23.21 21.10
N SER A 307 -7.47 -22.20 21.14
CA SER A 307 -7.72 -20.90 21.78
C SER A 307 -8.33 -19.86 20.84
N ALA A 308 -8.45 -20.16 19.54
CA ALA A 308 -8.85 -19.17 18.53
C ALA A 308 -10.23 -18.57 18.80
N ALA A 309 -11.22 -19.37 19.22
CA ALA A 309 -12.56 -18.90 19.52
C ALA A 309 -12.56 -17.90 20.68
N GLU A 310 -11.91 -18.27 21.79
CA GLU A 310 -11.81 -17.43 22.98
C GLU A 310 -11.07 -16.12 22.67
N ASN A 311 -9.99 -16.17 21.90
CA ASN A 311 -9.24 -14.97 21.51
C ASN A 311 -10.05 -14.04 20.60
N ILE A 312 -10.88 -14.57 19.69
CA ILE A 312 -11.80 -13.75 18.88
C ILE A 312 -12.86 -13.08 19.75
N GLU A 313 -13.40 -13.78 20.76
CA GLU A 313 -14.34 -13.21 21.72
C GLU A 313 -13.70 -12.09 22.56
N ARG A 314 -12.42 -12.23 22.94
CA ARG A 314 -11.65 -11.18 23.62
C ARG A 314 -11.48 -9.94 22.74
N ILE A 315 -11.16 -10.11 21.45
CA ILE A 315 -11.10 -9.00 20.48
C ILE A 315 -12.45 -8.30 20.37
N ALA A 316 -13.54 -9.08 20.25
CA ALA A 316 -14.89 -8.53 20.18
C ALA A 316 -15.23 -7.72 21.44
N ALA A 317 -14.87 -8.21 22.63
CA ALA A 317 -15.07 -7.49 23.88
C ALA A 317 -14.28 -6.17 23.96
N ILE A 318 -13.05 -6.14 23.45
CA ILE A 318 -12.27 -4.90 23.32
C ILE A 318 -12.98 -3.93 22.37
N TYR A 319 -13.45 -4.39 21.22
CA TYR A 319 -14.14 -3.53 20.25
C TYR A 319 -15.44 -2.99 20.81
N ASP A 320 -16.23 -3.80 21.50
CA ASP A 320 -17.45 -3.38 22.17
C ASP A 320 -17.17 -2.33 23.25
N ASP A 321 -16.11 -2.50 24.05
CA ASP A 321 -15.69 -1.51 25.04
C ASP A 321 -15.26 -0.19 24.38
N VAL A 322 -14.41 -0.24 23.36
CA VAL A 322 -13.96 0.95 22.61
C VAL A 322 -15.15 1.65 21.96
N ASN A 323 -16.03 0.90 21.30
CA ASN A 323 -17.23 1.44 20.67
C ASN A 323 -18.17 2.08 21.68
N LYS A 324 -18.31 1.53 22.90
CA LYS A 324 -19.24 2.04 23.92
C LYS A 324 -18.65 3.17 24.76
N ASN A 325 -17.45 2.96 25.29
CA ASN A 325 -16.81 3.80 26.30
C ASN A 325 -15.75 4.72 25.69
N GLY A 326 -15.32 4.47 24.44
CA GLY A 326 -14.29 5.26 23.77
C GLY A 326 -12.88 4.92 24.25
N VAL A 327 -11.99 5.89 24.05
CA VAL A 327 -10.59 5.84 24.47
C VAL A 327 -10.31 6.91 25.52
N THR A 328 -9.27 6.70 26.32
CA THR A 328 -8.84 7.65 27.34
C THR A 328 -7.91 8.72 26.75
N ASP A 329 -7.81 9.87 27.42
CA ASP A 329 -6.88 10.93 27.01
C ASP A 329 -5.41 10.47 27.08
N VAL A 330 -5.09 9.55 28.00
CA VAL A 330 -3.74 8.97 28.13
C VAL A 330 -3.39 8.10 26.92
N GLU A 331 -4.31 7.24 26.48
CA GLU A 331 -4.13 6.43 25.26
C GLU A 331 -3.94 7.31 24.02
N VAL A 332 -4.71 8.39 23.92
CA VAL A 332 -4.61 9.37 22.84
C VAL A 332 -3.26 10.07 22.85
N GLU A 333 -2.80 10.57 24.01
CA GLU A 333 -1.50 11.24 24.14
C GLU A 333 -0.35 10.31 23.79
N GLN A 334 -0.35 9.08 24.32
CA GLN A 334 0.69 8.09 24.04
C GLN A 334 0.74 7.73 22.56
N SER A 335 -0.41 7.48 21.94
CA SER A 335 -0.49 7.11 20.53
C SER A 335 -0.11 8.28 19.62
N ARG A 336 -0.49 9.51 19.96
CA ARG A 336 -0.03 10.71 19.25
C ARG A 336 1.48 10.84 19.29
N ASN A 337 2.11 10.64 20.45
CA ASN A 337 3.56 10.70 20.58
C ASN A 337 4.25 9.64 19.71
N LYS A 338 3.70 8.42 19.67
CA LYS A 338 4.18 7.35 18.79
C LYS A 338 4.08 7.73 17.30
N VAL A 339 2.89 8.15 16.85
CA VAL A 339 2.67 8.51 15.43
C VAL A 339 3.51 9.72 15.04
N ALA A 340 3.59 10.76 15.88
CA ALA A 340 4.44 11.91 15.66
C ALA A 340 5.92 11.52 15.50
N SER A 341 6.41 10.63 16.37
CA SER A 341 7.77 10.09 16.27
C SER A 341 8.00 9.35 14.95
N ARG A 342 7.06 8.47 14.54
CA ARG A 342 7.12 7.75 13.26
C ARG A 342 7.19 8.71 12.07
N VAL A 343 6.33 9.73 12.04
CA VAL A 343 6.27 10.74 10.97
C VAL A 343 7.58 11.51 10.88
N VAL A 344 8.10 12.00 12.01
CA VAL A 344 9.34 12.79 12.05
C VAL A 344 10.54 11.93 11.64
N LEU A 345 10.76 10.79 12.30
CA LEU A 345 11.93 9.92 12.05
C LEU A 345 11.96 9.39 10.62
N ARG A 346 10.79 9.02 10.06
CA ARG A 346 10.69 8.62 8.64
C ARG A 346 11.08 9.79 7.73
N SER A 347 10.62 11.00 8.05
CA SER A 347 10.82 12.21 7.26
C SER A 347 12.25 12.76 7.27
N GLU A 348 13.14 12.28 8.15
CA GLU A 348 14.56 12.66 8.15
C GLU A 348 15.31 12.20 6.89
N ARG A 349 14.78 11.18 6.19
CA ARG A 349 15.38 10.61 4.97
C ARG A 349 14.60 11.05 3.74
N PRO A 350 15.25 11.41 2.62
CA PRO A 350 14.57 11.74 1.37
C PRO A 350 13.56 10.67 0.90
N MET A 351 13.86 9.39 1.10
CA MET A 351 12.93 8.30 0.77
C MET A 351 11.63 8.37 1.57
N GLY A 352 11.70 8.72 2.86
CA GLY A 352 10.51 8.86 3.68
C GLY A 352 9.63 10.02 3.21
N ARG A 353 10.25 11.16 2.85
CA ARG A 353 9.53 12.29 2.24
C ARG A 353 8.96 11.96 0.86
N LEU A 354 9.70 11.22 0.03
CA LEU A 354 9.21 10.76 -1.28
C LEU A 354 7.89 9.99 -1.15
N SER A 355 7.84 9.01 -0.23
CA SER A 355 6.63 8.22 -0.02
C SER A 355 5.44 9.09 0.40
N SER A 356 5.61 9.98 1.39
CA SER A 356 4.53 10.85 1.86
C SER A 356 4.07 11.83 0.78
N LEU A 357 5.01 12.48 0.09
CA LEU A 357 4.74 13.43 -0.98
C LEU A 357 3.97 12.77 -2.13
N GLY A 358 4.48 11.64 -2.63
CA GLY A 358 3.87 10.92 -3.74
C GLY A 358 2.48 10.38 -3.40
N SER A 359 2.32 9.75 -2.24
CA SER A 359 1.02 9.24 -1.79
C SER A 359 -0.02 10.36 -1.64
N ASN A 360 0.31 11.44 -0.92
CA ASN A 360 -0.59 12.58 -0.76
C ASN A 360 -1.01 13.17 -2.11
N TRP A 361 -0.09 13.23 -3.07
CA TRP A 361 -0.38 13.77 -4.38
C TRP A 361 -1.28 12.85 -5.21
N VAL A 362 -1.00 11.55 -5.24
CA VAL A 362 -1.78 10.57 -6.01
C VAL A 362 -3.23 10.50 -5.53
N TYR A 363 -3.44 10.53 -4.22
CA TYR A 363 -4.78 10.38 -3.63
C TYR A 363 -5.55 11.69 -3.52
N ARG A 364 -4.88 12.79 -3.15
CA ARG A 364 -5.54 14.04 -2.76
C ARG A 364 -5.09 15.26 -3.56
N GLN A 365 -4.00 15.16 -4.32
CA GLN A 365 -3.37 16.31 -4.99
C GLN A 365 -3.03 17.43 -4.00
N GLU A 366 -2.60 17.05 -2.80
CA GLU A 366 -2.29 17.96 -1.70
C GLU A 366 -0.82 17.83 -1.29
N HIS A 367 -0.21 18.97 -0.97
CA HIS A 367 1.09 19.01 -0.30
C HIS A 367 0.87 19.16 1.21
N GLN A 368 1.44 18.25 2.01
CA GLN A 368 1.42 18.31 3.47
C GLN A 368 2.85 18.21 4.00
N THR A 369 3.24 19.18 4.83
CA THR A 369 4.54 19.19 5.49
C THR A 369 4.53 18.34 6.76
N VAL A 370 5.71 17.97 7.26
CA VAL A 370 5.84 17.31 8.57
C VAL A 370 5.18 18.15 9.66
N GLU A 371 5.36 19.47 9.61
CA GLU A 371 4.75 20.40 10.55
C GLU A 371 3.22 20.43 10.46
N ASP A 372 2.64 20.22 9.27
CA ASP A 372 1.19 20.11 9.11
C ASP A 372 0.67 18.79 9.69
N ASP A 373 1.36 17.68 9.42
CA ASP A 373 1.03 16.37 10.00
C ASP A 373 1.06 16.43 11.53
N LEU A 374 2.09 17.04 12.11
CA LEU A 374 2.21 17.21 13.56
C LEU A 374 1.09 18.07 14.15
N LYS A 375 0.71 19.18 13.50
CA LYS A 375 -0.42 20.00 13.94
C LYS A 375 -1.75 19.26 13.89
N ILE A 376 -1.96 18.44 12.86
CA ILE A 376 -3.15 17.59 12.75
C ILE A 376 -3.18 16.61 13.91
N LEU A 377 -2.09 15.88 14.16
CA LEU A 377 -1.98 14.95 15.30
C LEU A 377 -2.18 15.66 16.64
N GLU A 378 -1.64 16.88 16.80
CA GLU A 378 -1.81 17.69 18.00
C GLU A 378 -3.26 18.10 18.27
N SER A 379 -4.05 18.23 17.21
CA SER A 379 -5.47 18.58 17.28
C SER A 379 -6.38 17.40 17.64
N LEU A 380 -5.90 16.16 17.48
CA LEU A 380 -6.68 14.96 17.78
C LEU A 380 -6.86 14.79 19.28
N SER A 381 -8.07 14.38 19.66
CA SER A 381 -8.51 14.17 21.03
C SER A 381 -9.39 12.92 21.14
N ALA A 382 -9.71 12.49 22.37
CA ALA A 382 -10.68 11.41 22.59
C ALA A 382 -12.05 11.70 21.93
N LYS A 383 -12.43 12.99 21.79
CA LYS A 383 -13.63 13.39 21.07
C LYS A 383 -13.54 13.11 19.56
N SER A 384 -12.38 13.33 18.95
CA SER A 384 -12.15 13.02 17.53
C SER A 384 -12.31 11.52 17.27
N ILE A 385 -11.82 10.68 18.18
CA ILE A 385 -12.00 9.23 18.11
C ILE A 385 -13.47 8.84 18.32
N ARG A 386 -14.18 9.52 19.24
CA ARG A 386 -15.60 9.27 19.45
C ARG A 386 -16.44 9.54 18.20
N GLU A 387 -16.17 10.65 17.52
CA GLU A 387 -16.81 11.04 16.26
C GLU A 387 -16.53 10.02 15.15
N LEU A 388 -15.28 9.58 15.03
CA LEU A 388 -14.93 8.47 14.13
C LEU A 388 -15.75 7.22 14.42
N LEU A 389 -15.79 6.76 15.67
CA LEU A 389 -16.48 5.53 16.06
C LEU A 389 -18.02 5.61 15.91
N GLU A 390 -18.60 6.81 15.83
CA GLU A 390 -20.02 6.99 15.50
C GLU A 390 -20.29 6.73 14.02
N ALA A 391 -19.35 7.09 13.14
CA ALA A 391 -19.44 6.85 11.70
C ALA A 391 -18.95 5.46 11.28
N TYR A 392 -17.85 5.00 11.88
CA TYR A 392 -17.15 3.76 11.57
C TYR A 392 -16.85 3.00 12.88
N PRO A 393 -17.86 2.35 13.50
CA PRO A 393 -17.64 1.53 14.68
C PRO A 393 -16.71 0.35 14.35
N LEU A 394 -15.82 -0.01 15.28
CA LEU A 394 -14.98 -1.19 15.13
C LEU A 394 -15.86 -2.44 15.09
N GLY A 395 -15.48 -3.42 14.28
CA GLY A 395 -16.23 -4.66 14.20
C GLY A 395 -15.49 -5.76 13.45
N GLN A 396 -16.11 -6.92 13.42
CA GLN A 396 -15.58 -8.13 12.80
C GLN A 396 -16.47 -8.53 11.61
N MET A 397 -16.80 -7.57 10.75
CA MET A 397 -17.83 -7.73 9.71
C MET A 397 -17.52 -8.87 8.74
N THR A 398 -16.27 -8.97 8.31
CA THR A 398 -15.78 -10.11 7.54
C THR A 398 -14.73 -10.83 8.35
N THR A 399 -14.81 -12.15 8.48
CA THR A 399 -13.83 -12.97 9.20
C THR A 399 -13.36 -14.11 8.31
N VAL A 400 -12.05 -14.26 8.16
CA VAL A 400 -11.43 -15.41 7.49
C VAL A 400 -10.46 -16.09 8.44
N GLY A 401 -10.61 -17.40 8.61
CA GLY A 401 -9.67 -18.22 9.36
C GLY A 401 -8.93 -19.22 8.47
N ILE A 402 -7.62 -19.35 8.66
CA ILE A 402 -6.79 -20.35 8.00
C ILE A 402 -5.97 -21.10 9.05
N GLY A 403 -6.12 -22.41 9.10
CA GLY A 403 -5.45 -23.24 10.09
C GLY A 403 -6.04 -24.64 10.16
N PRO A 404 -5.69 -25.43 11.19
CA PRO A 404 -6.09 -26.83 11.25
C PRO A 404 -7.57 -27.04 11.60
N LEU A 405 -8.32 -26.00 12.00
CA LEU A 405 -9.74 -26.11 12.35
C LEU A 405 -10.69 -25.74 11.20
N GLU A 406 -11.81 -26.45 11.09
CA GLU A 406 -12.92 -26.12 10.18
C GLU A 406 -13.72 -24.88 10.65
N ALA A 407 -13.81 -24.69 11.95
CA ALA A 407 -14.26 -23.48 12.62
C ALA A 407 -13.75 -23.52 14.07
N PRO A 408 -13.38 -22.39 14.68
CA PRO A 408 -13.16 -22.31 16.10
C PRO A 408 -14.42 -22.79 16.83
N ALA A 409 -14.28 -23.80 17.69
CA ALA A 409 -15.40 -24.28 18.49
C ALA A 409 -15.80 -23.17 19.47
N ALA A 410 -17.08 -22.77 19.48
CA ALA A 410 -17.58 -21.80 20.45
C ALA A 410 -17.26 -22.26 21.88
N SER A 411 -16.85 -21.33 22.73
CA SER A 411 -16.61 -21.59 24.15
C SER A 411 -17.89 -22.15 24.79
N ALA A 412 -17.77 -23.25 25.55
CA ALA A 412 -18.89 -24.02 26.10
C ALA A 412 -19.46 -23.44 27.39
#